data_AF-A0A7V9AGD2-F1
#
_entry.id   AF-A0A7V9AGD2-F1
#
_cell.length_a   1.000
_cell.length_b   1.000
_cell.length_c   1.000
_cell.angle_alpha   90.00
_cell.angle_beta   90.00
_cell.angle_gamma   90.00
#
_symmetry.space_group_name_H-M   'P 1'
#
loop_
_entity.id
_entity.type
_entity.pdbx_description
1 polymer ?
#
loop_
_entity_poly.entity_id
_entity_poly.type
_entity_poly.pdbx_seq_one_letter_code
_entity_poly.pdbx_strand_id
1 'polypeptide(L)'
;VMRATDFDWWRQRVRGVRRIFHIFRIDHILGFYRIYAFPWRPERNGQFLPLSWDEMLQQTGGRWPQFAPRDDSNWENSEANRREGEDYLRLVLGAAGNTRLVGEDLGTVPPYVRPSLQSLGIAGFKIPQWENTPDGRVIRGDEYQRVSVTTYATHDHKPLRALWEDAFGNESVTREQARGDLRKLSEFAGIAWLPKDADFDRDFYSPAVHALFQSEAWIAILMITDLLARKDRFNVPGTAADSNWSRRLQMTVARLRTSRAVKQRMKLVRKLIEASSRL
;
A
#
# COMPACT_ATOMS: atom_id res chain seq x y z
N VAL A 1 -21.89 -7.04 -19.54
CA VAL A 1 -22.14 -8.22 -18.69
C VAL A 1 -22.52 -7.84 -17.26
N MET A 2 -21.62 -7.24 -16.45
CA MET A 2 -21.95 -6.94 -15.03
C MET A 2 -23.17 -6.03 -14.82
N ARG A 3 -23.33 -4.95 -15.61
CA ARG A 3 -24.53 -4.09 -15.55
C ARG A 3 -25.83 -4.86 -15.86
N ALA A 4 -25.78 -5.83 -16.79
CA ALA A 4 -26.95 -6.60 -17.22
C ALA A 4 -27.44 -7.58 -16.14
N THR A 5 -26.57 -7.99 -15.21
CA THR A 5 -26.92 -8.86 -14.09
C THR A 5 -27.08 -8.08 -12.78
N ASP A 6 -27.31 -6.76 -12.87
CA ASP A 6 -27.27 -5.84 -11.73
C ASP A 6 -26.12 -6.21 -10.77
N PHE A 7 -24.91 -6.33 -11.32
CA PHE A 7 -23.66 -6.57 -10.60
C PHE A 7 -23.73 -7.65 -9.49
N ASP A 8 -24.57 -8.67 -9.68
CA ASP A 8 -24.92 -9.64 -8.63
C ASP A 8 -23.66 -10.31 -8.04
N TRP A 9 -22.67 -10.62 -8.89
CA TRP A 9 -21.38 -11.15 -8.45
C TRP A 9 -20.66 -10.27 -7.42
N TRP A 10 -20.59 -8.95 -7.64
CA TRP A 10 -19.96 -8.02 -6.71
C TRP A 10 -20.75 -7.93 -5.41
N ARG A 11 -22.09 -7.82 -5.51
CA ARG A 11 -22.97 -7.77 -4.34
C ARG A 11 -22.84 -9.02 -3.49
N GLN A 12 -22.83 -10.21 -4.10
CA GLN A 12 -22.65 -11.47 -3.40
C GLN A 12 -21.30 -11.57 -2.70
N ARG A 13 -20.21 -11.18 -3.39
CA ARG A 13 -18.86 -11.21 -2.81
C ARG A 13 -18.74 -10.30 -1.60
N VAL A 14 -19.23 -9.06 -1.68
CA VAL A 14 -19.22 -8.11 -0.56
C VAL A 14 -20.12 -8.60 0.58
N ARG A 15 -21.30 -9.16 0.28
CA ARG A 15 -22.19 -9.78 1.28
C ARG A 15 -21.53 -10.95 2.01
N GLY A 16 -20.66 -11.71 1.33
CA GLY A 16 -19.86 -12.76 1.94
C GLY A 16 -18.82 -12.19 2.91
N VAL A 17 -18.04 -11.21 2.46
CA VAL A 17 -16.99 -10.55 3.27
C VAL A 17 -17.57 -9.89 4.53
N ARG A 18 -18.68 -9.16 4.42
CA ARG A 18 -19.28 -8.44 5.56
C ARG A 18 -19.83 -9.35 6.66
N ARG A 19 -20.04 -10.65 6.40
CA ARG A 19 -20.45 -11.61 7.43
C ARG A 19 -19.35 -11.89 8.46
N ILE A 20 -18.10 -11.63 8.09
CA ILE A 20 -16.92 -12.03 8.86
C ILE A 20 -16.12 -10.79 9.31
N PHE A 21 -16.05 -9.76 8.47
CA PHE A 21 -15.17 -8.62 8.69
C PHE A 21 -15.92 -7.30 8.91
N HIS A 22 -15.45 -6.52 9.89
CA HIS A 22 -15.88 -5.14 10.12
C HIS A 22 -15.29 -4.15 9.10
N ILE A 23 -14.12 -4.49 8.55
CA ILE A 23 -13.37 -3.68 7.60
C ILE A 23 -12.80 -4.63 6.53
N PHE A 24 -12.88 -4.25 5.26
CA PHE A 24 -12.19 -4.96 4.18
C PHE A 24 -11.41 -4.00 3.29
N ARG A 25 -10.32 -4.52 2.73
CA ARG A 25 -9.46 -3.82 1.78
C ARG A 25 -9.80 -4.29 0.36
N ILE A 26 -10.00 -3.35 -0.56
CA ILE A 26 -9.92 -3.63 -2.00
C ILE A 26 -8.49 -3.37 -2.44
N ASP A 27 -7.86 -4.43 -2.93
CA ASP A 27 -6.58 -4.37 -3.62
C ASP A 27 -6.75 -3.68 -4.96
N HIS A 28 -5.80 -2.82 -5.32
CA HIS A 28 -5.78 -2.06 -6.57
C HIS A 28 -7.13 -1.39 -6.89
N ILE A 29 -7.58 -0.49 -6.01
CA ILE A 29 -8.90 0.16 -6.17
C ILE A 29 -9.01 0.99 -7.45
N LEU A 30 -7.86 1.38 -8.02
CA LEU A 30 -7.75 2.05 -9.32
C LEU A 30 -8.47 1.26 -10.43
N GLY A 31 -8.51 -0.08 -10.32
CA GLY A 31 -9.17 -0.96 -11.29
C GLY A 31 -10.67 -0.75 -11.44
N PHE A 32 -11.31 -0.04 -10.50
CA PHE A 32 -12.71 0.38 -10.62
C PHE A 32 -12.88 1.54 -11.60
N TYR A 33 -11.85 2.37 -11.75
CA TYR A 33 -11.83 3.52 -12.67
C TYR A 33 -11.29 3.11 -14.03
N ARG A 34 -10.14 2.42 -14.03
CA ARG A 34 -9.48 1.91 -15.24
C ARG A 34 -8.44 0.84 -14.90
N ILE A 35 -8.19 -0.07 -15.84
CA ILE A 35 -7.20 -1.14 -15.73
C ILE A 35 -6.26 -1.05 -16.93
N TYR A 36 -4.96 -1.22 -16.72
CA TYR A 36 -4.03 -1.40 -17.83
C TYR A 36 -4.17 -2.83 -18.37
N ALA A 37 -4.64 -2.95 -19.60
CA ALA A 37 -5.02 -4.21 -20.21
C ALA A 37 -4.11 -4.54 -21.40
N PHE A 38 -3.76 -5.82 -21.50
CA PHE A 38 -3.05 -6.37 -22.65
C PHE A 38 -4.04 -7.03 -23.61
N PRO A 39 -3.83 -6.95 -24.94
CA PRO A 39 -4.66 -7.62 -25.94
C PRO A 39 -4.41 -9.13 -26.04
N TRP A 40 -3.54 -9.68 -25.19
CA TRP A 40 -3.29 -11.10 -25.02
C TRP A 40 -3.40 -11.48 -23.54
N ARG A 41 -3.48 -12.79 -23.27
CA ARG A 41 -3.49 -13.30 -21.90
C ARG A 41 -2.07 -13.42 -21.34
N PRO A 42 -1.86 -13.22 -20.02
CA PRO A 42 -0.53 -13.24 -19.40
C PRO A 42 0.34 -14.48 -19.71
N GLU A 43 -0.27 -15.65 -19.96
CA GLU A 43 0.47 -16.88 -20.32
C GLU A 43 1.23 -16.75 -21.64
N ARG A 44 0.84 -15.78 -22.49
CA ARG A 44 1.50 -15.48 -23.76
C ARG A 44 2.57 -14.39 -23.63
N ASN A 45 2.88 -13.91 -22.43
CA ASN A 45 3.90 -12.87 -22.24
C ASN A 45 5.25 -13.26 -22.86
N GLY A 46 5.69 -14.51 -22.74
CA GLY A 46 6.93 -14.98 -23.37
C GLY A 46 6.93 -14.92 -24.90
N GLN A 47 5.75 -14.88 -25.54
CA GLN A 47 5.60 -14.75 -27.00
C GLN A 47 5.62 -13.28 -27.43
N PHE A 48 5.03 -12.37 -26.64
CA PHE A 48 4.82 -10.97 -27.04
C PHE A 48 5.87 -10.01 -26.51
N LEU A 49 6.41 -10.22 -25.31
CA LEU A 49 7.38 -9.29 -24.71
C LEU A 49 8.70 -9.16 -25.51
N PRO A 50 9.19 -10.20 -26.22
CA PRO A 50 10.38 -10.06 -27.06
C PRO A 50 10.13 -9.38 -28.42
N LEU A 51 8.87 -9.19 -28.85
CA LEU A 51 8.54 -8.66 -30.16
C LEU A 51 8.77 -7.15 -30.25
N SER A 52 9.09 -6.67 -31.45
CA SER A 52 8.93 -5.25 -31.77
C SER A 52 7.45 -4.85 -31.75
N TRP A 53 7.18 -3.54 -31.67
CA TRP A 53 5.81 -3.03 -31.69
C TRP A 53 5.05 -3.43 -32.97
N ASP A 54 5.70 -3.38 -34.13
CA ASP A 54 5.07 -3.74 -35.41
C ASP A 54 4.67 -5.22 -35.45
N GLU A 55 5.55 -6.12 -35.00
CA GLU A 55 5.28 -7.56 -34.92
C GLU A 55 4.14 -7.87 -33.94
N MET A 56 4.13 -7.21 -32.78
CA MET A 56 3.06 -7.35 -31.80
C MET A 56 1.72 -6.85 -32.37
N LEU A 57 1.70 -5.73 -33.08
CA LEU A 57 0.49 -5.17 -33.70
C LEU A 57 -0.06 -6.10 -34.78
N GLN A 58 0.80 -6.68 -35.63
CA GLN A 58 0.38 -7.68 -36.62
C GLN A 58 -0.32 -8.88 -35.96
N GLN A 59 0.21 -9.38 -34.84
CA GLN A 59 -0.35 -10.54 -34.14
C GLN A 59 -1.61 -10.25 -33.29
N THR A 60 -1.86 -8.98 -32.95
CA THR A 60 -2.97 -8.57 -32.08
C THR A 60 -4.13 -7.94 -32.85
N GLY A 61 -4.01 -7.82 -34.18
CA GLY A 61 -4.96 -7.12 -35.04
C GLY A 61 -4.94 -5.61 -34.82
N GLY A 62 -3.75 -5.04 -34.61
CA GLY A 62 -3.54 -3.61 -34.38
C GLY A 62 -3.86 -3.13 -32.97
N ARG A 63 -4.15 -4.02 -32.02
CA ARG A 63 -4.47 -3.65 -30.64
C ARG A 63 -3.20 -3.54 -29.81
N TRP A 64 -3.06 -2.44 -29.08
CA TRP A 64 -1.91 -2.16 -28.22
C TRP A 64 -2.28 -2.29 -26.72
N PRO A 65 -1.32 -2.56 -25.83
CA PRO A 65 -1.54 -2.54 -24.39
C PRO A 65 -1.89 -1.13 -23.88
N GLN A 66 -3.06 -0.97 -23.28
CA GLN A 66 -3.61 0.35 -22.97
C GLN A 66 -4.49 0.34 -21.73
N PHE A 67 -4.77 1.52 -21.18
CA PHE A 67 -5.80 1.66 -20.17
C PHE A 67 -7.19 1.42 -20.77
N ALA A 68 -7.99 0.62 -20.09
CA ALA A 68 -9.38 0.35 -20.40
C ALA A 68 -10.26 0.74 -19.19
N PRO A 69 -11.46 1.32 -19.41
CA PRO A 69 -12.09 1.53 -20.71
C PRO A 69 -11.53 2.72 -21.49
N ARG A 70 -10.86 3.67 -20.82
CA ARG A 70 -10.19 4.83 -21.40
C ARG A 70 -8.84 5.09 -20.73
N ASP A 71 -7.97 5.79 -21.43
CA ASP A 71 -6.83 6.48 -20.83
C ASP A 71 -7.29 7.70 -20.00
N ASP A 72 -6.32 8.47 -19.48
CA ASP A 72 -6.58 9.77 -18.83
C ASP A 72 -5.91 10.91 -19.63
N SER A 73 -5.87 10.79 -20.97
CA SER A 73 -5.15 11.74 -21.85
C SER A 73 -5.84 13.11 -21.96
N ASN A 74 -7.14 13.16 -21.71
CA ASN A 74 -7.94 14.38 -21.72
C ASN A 74 -8.92 14.40 -20.54
N TRP A 75 -9.55 15.56 -20.36
CA TRP A 75 -10.47 15.79 -19.24
C TRP A 75 -11.72 14.92 -19.35
N GLU A 76 -12.28 14.78 -20.56
CA GLU A 76 -13.51 14.01 -20.81
C GLU A 76 -13.33 12.53 -20.44
N ASN A 77 -12.20 11.93 -20.81
CA ASN A 77 -11.85 10.56 -20.47
C ASN A 77 -11.66 10.38 -18.96
N SER A 78 -10.93 11.30 -18.33
CA SER A 78 -10.69 11.28 -16.88
C SER A 78 -11.99 11.40 -16.10
N GLU A 79 -12.88 12.29 -16.51
CA GLU A 79 -14.18 12.51 -15.89
C GLU A 79 -15.13 11.32 -16.12
N ALA A 80 -15.11 10.69 -17.29
CA ALA A 80 -15.85 9.46 -17.56
C ALA A 80 -15.37 8.30 -16.68
N ASN A 81 -14.05 8.11 -16.57
CA ASN A 81 -13.44 7.10 -15.69
C ASN A 81 -13.80 7.36 -14.22
N ARG A 82 -13.74 8.61 -13.77
CA ARG A 82 -14.18 9.01 -12.42
C ARG A 82 -15.63 8.62 -12.16
N ARG A 83 -16.57 9.05 -13.02
CA ARG A 83 -18.01 8.76 -12.86
C ARG A 83 -18.30 7.28 -12.82
N GLU A 84 -17.76 6.51 -13.77
CA GLU A 84 -17.97 5.07 -13.81
C GLU A 84 -17.35 4.36 -12.60
N GLY A 85 -16.14 4.74 -12.21
CA GLY A 85 -15.49 4.22 -11.00
C GLY A 85 -16.33 4.48 -9.75
N GLU A 86 -16.87 5.68 -9.60
CA GLU A 86 -17.78 6.00 -8.50
C GLU A 86 -19.07 5.18 -8.53
N ASP A 87 -19.66 4.89 -9.69
CA ASP A 87 -20.83 4.02 -9.80
C ASP A 87 -20.55 2.62 -9.23
N TYR A 88 -19.44 2.01 -9.64
CA TYR A 88 -19.03 0.70 -9.15
C TYR A 88 -18.75 0.75 -7.63
N LEU A 89 -18.09 1.80 -7.14
CA LEU A 89 -17.76 1.94 -5.72
C LEU A 89 -18.99 2.20 -4.85
N ARG A 90 -19.95 3.02 -5.30
CA ARG A 90 -21.23 3.22 -4.59
C ARG A 90 -22.00 1.90 -4.45
N LEU A 91 -21.94 1.05 -5.46
CA LEU A 91 -22.53 -0.28 -5.41
C LEU A 91 -21.86 -1.18 -4.37
N VAL A 92 -20.52 -1.18 -4.33
CA VAL A 92 -19.75 -1.90 -3.31
C VAL A 92 -20.12 -1.39 -1.91
N LEU A 93 -20.18 -0.07 -1.71
CA LEU A 93 -20.55 0.54 -0.44
C LEU A 93 -21.99 0.17 -0.03
N GLY A 94 -22.94 0.22 -0.96
CA GLY A 94 -24.32 -0.21 -0.71
C GLY A 94 -24.42 -1.69 -0.30
N ALA A 95 -23.61 -2.56 -0.92
CA ALA A 95 -23.53 -3.96 -0.54
C ALA A 95 -22.80 -4.18 0.80
N ALA A 96 -21.83 -3.33 1.15
CA ALA A 96 -21.06 -3.42 2.38
C ALA A 96 -21.89 -3.06 3.62
N GLY A 97 -22.87 -2.16 3.49
CA GLY A 97 -23.70 -1.72 4.61
C GLY A 97 -22.85 -1.04 5.68
N ASN A 98 -22.86 -1.56 6.92
CA ASN A 98 -22.06 -0.99 8.00
C ASN A 98 -20.58 -1.40 7.97
N THR A 99 -20.20 -2.40 7.18
CA THR A 99 -18.79 -2.80 7.02
C THR A 99 -18.03 -1.71 6.27
N ARG A 100 -16.86 -1.32 6.80
CA ARG A 100 -16.05 -0.24 6.23
C ARG A 100 -15.14 -0.75 5.11
N LEU A 101 -14.93 0.10 4.11
CA LEU A 101 -14.07 -0.16 2.95
C LEU A 101 -12.81 0.70 3.02
N VAL A 102 -11.66 0.05 2.79
CA VAL A 102 -10.37 0.69 2.53
C VAL A 102 -9.97 0.37 1.10
N GLY A 103 -9.53 1.36 0.34
CA GLY A 103 -9.01 1.18 -1.01
C GLY A 103 -7.51 1.31 -1.02
N GLU A 104 -6.80 0.34 -1.59
CA GLU A 104 -5.38 0.55 -1.90
C GLU A 104 -5.24 1.35 -3.19
N ASP A 105 -4.77 2.59 -3.04
CA ASP A 105 -4.51 3.58 -4.08
C ASP A 105 -3.00 3.91 -4.17
N LEU A 106 -2.17 2.90 -4.42
CA LEU A 106 -0.73 3.06 -4.59
C LEU A 106 -0.33 2.88 -6.08
N GLY A 107 0.90 3.30 -6.39
CA GLY A 107 1.45 3.26 -7.75
C GLY A 107 1.10 4.52 -8.56
N THR A 108 0.75 4.34 -9.83
CA THR A 108 0.45 5.44 -10.75
C THR A 108 -1.01 5.86 -10.61
N VAL A 109 -1.29 6.72 -9.63
CA VAL A 109 -2.65 7.15 -9.27
C VAL A 109 -3.06 8.40 -10.05
N PRO A 110 -4.16 8.38 -10.81
CA PRO A 110 -4.70 9.57 -11.46
C PRO A 110 -5.12 10.65 -10.43
N PRO A 111 -4.95 11.95 -10.73
CA PRO A 111 -5.27 13.03 -9.80
C PRO A 111 -6.71 13.04 -9.27
N TYR A 112 -7.67 12.52 -10.03
CA TYR A 112 -9.09 12.47 -9.64
C TYR A 112 -9.43 11.31 -8.68
N VAL A 113 -8.58 10.27 -8.56
CA VAL A 113 -8.93 9.07 -7.79
C VAL A 113 -8.96 9.36 -6.29
N ARG A 114 -7.93 10.01 -5.73
CA ARG A 114 -7.88 10.32 -4.30
C ARG A 114 -9.04 11.24 -3.85
N PRO A 115 -9.35 12.35 -4.54
CA PRO A 115 -10.54 13.15 -4.26
C PRO A 115 -11.85 12.36 -4.38
N SER A 116 -11.98 11.50 -5.40
CA SER A 116 -13.15 10.64 -5.58
C SER A 116 -13.35 9.71 -4.38
N LEU A 117 -12.31 8.97 -3.97
CA LEU A 117 -12.35 8.08 -2.79
C LEU A 117 -12.72 8.85 -1.53
N GLN A 118 -12.14 10.03 -1.32
CA GLN A 118 -12.46 10.90 -0.20
C GLN A 118 -13.94 11.30 -0.19
N SER A 119 -14.49 11.70 -1.35
CA SER A 119 -15.91 12.08 -1.45
C SER A 119 -16.87 10.93 -1.16
N LEU A 120 -16.44 9.69 -1.41
CA LEU A 120 -17.18 8.46 -1.11
C LEU A 120 -16.95 7.96 0.33
N GLY A 121 -16.08 8.61 1.11
CA GLY A 121 -15.71 8.16 2.46
C GLY A 121 -14.87 6.88 2.47
N ILE A 122 -14.17 6.56 1.38
CA ILE A 122 -13.29 5.40 1.27
C ILE A 122 -11.88 5.81 1.70
N ALA A 123 -11.34 5.13 2.70
CA ALA A 123 -9.98 5.42 3.17
C ALA A 123 -8.94 4.90 2.17
N GLY A 124 -8.08 5.80 1.67
CA GLY A 124 -6.90 5.48 0.86
C GLY A 124 -5.66 5.19 1.71
N PHE A 125 -4.64 4.57 1.13
CA PHE A 125 -3.35 4.31 1.76
C PHE A 125 -2.42 5.53 1.72
N LYS A 126 -1.71 5.73 2.84
CA LYS A 126 -0.67 6.74 3.03
C LYS A 126 0.61 6.06 3.48
N ILE A 127 1.57 5.95 2.57
CA ILE A 127 2.89 5.37 2.84
C ILE A 127 3.87 6.53 3.01
N PRO A 128 4.36 6.82 4.23
CA PRO A 128 5.01 8.09 4.54
C PRO A 128 6.12 8.53 3.58
N GLN A 129 6.99 7.61 3.17
CA GLN A 129 8.09 7.91 2.24
C GLN A 129 7.65 8.20 0.79
N TRP A 130 6.37 7.99 0.45
CA TRP A 130 5.80 8.29 -0.87
C TRP A 130 4.85 9.48 -0.86
N GLU A 131 4.40 9.93 0.31
CA GLU A 131 3.53 11.09 0.45
C GLU A 131 4.38 12.37 0.47
N ASN A 132 4.49 13.02 -0.69
CA ASN A 132 5.26 14.25 -0.87
C ASN A 132 4.37 15.30 -1.53
N THR A 133 4.60 16.58 -1.19
CA THR A 133 4.02 17.72 -1.90
C THR A 133 4.66 17.86 -3.29
N PRO A 134 4.06 18.65 -4.22
CA PRO A 134 4.63 18.88 -5.55
C PRO A 134 6.07 19.46 -5.54
N ASP A 135 6.42 20.22 -4.50
CA ASP A 135 7.76 20.77 -4.26
C ASP A 135 8.72 19.78 -3.58
N GLY A 136 8.27 18.56 -3.29
CA GLY A 136 9.11 17.46 -2.81
C GLY A 136 9.26 17.35 -1.29
N ARG A 137 8.56 18.18 -0.52
CA ARG A 137 8.51 18.07 0.95
C ARG A 137 7.69 16.86 1.37
N VAL A 138 8.12 16.15 2.41
CA VAL A 138 7.35 15.03 2.97
C VAL A 138 6.11 15.58 3.68
N ILE A 139 4.95 14.99 3.38
CA ILE A 139 3.69 15.31 4.06
C ILE A 139 3.72 14.63 5.42
N ARG A 140 3.62 15.42 6.50
CA ARG A 140 3.66 14.91 7.87
C ARG A 140 2.33 14.22 8.23
N GLY A 141 2.38 13.36 9.25
CA GLY A 141 1.21 12.58 9.65
C GLY A 141 0.03 13.43 10.13
N ASP A 142 0.30 14.58 10.76
CA ASP A 142 -0.69 15.56 11.20
C ASP A 142 -1.37 16.31 10.04
N GLU A 143 -0.78 16.28 8.85
CA GLU A 143 -1.36 16.81 7.61
C GLU A 143 -2.21 15.76 6.85
N TYR A 144 -2.26 14.51 7.32
CA TYR A 144 -3.02 13.47 6.64
C TYR A 144 -4.53 13.71 6.78
N GLN A 145 -5.25 13.45 5.69
CA GLN A 145 -6.71 13.41 5.77
C GLN A 145 -7.16 12.29 6.68
N ARG A 146 -8.14 12.59 7.55
CA ARG A 146 -8.70 11.62 8.50
C ARG A 146 -9.18 10.34 7.82
N VAL A 147 -9.77 10.42 6.63
CA VAL A 147 -10.21 9.25 5.84
C VAL A 147 -9.04 8.59 5.10
N SER A 148 -8.09 8.04 5.86
CA SER A 148 -6.93 7.33 5.32
C SER A 148 -6.43 6.22 6.23
N VAL A 149 -5.61 5.33 5.68
CA VAL A 149 -4.89 4.28 6.38
C VAL A 149 -3.40 4.48 6.17
N THR A 150 -2.62 4.52 7.23
CA THR A 150 -1.17 4.69 7.14
C THR A 150 -0.40 3.46 7.63
N THR A 151 0.71 3.16 6.95
CA THR A 151 1.67 2.10 7.29
C THR A 151 3.01 2.41 6.63
N TYR A 152 4.12 1.93 7.18
CA TYR A 152 5.45 2.12 6.58
C TYR A 152 5.72 1.23 5.38
N ALA A 153 5.08 0.07 5.36
CA ALA A 153 5.25 -0.93 4.33
C ALA A 153 3.97 -1.75 4.19
N THR A 154 3.81 -2.37 3.02
CA THR A 154 2.90 -3.49 2.81
C THR A 154 3.71 -4.78 2.70
N HIS A 155 3.03 -5.91 2.57
CA HIS A 155 3.65 -7.22 2.37
C HIS A 155 4.61 -7.29 1.16
N ASP A 156 4.48 -6.37 0.21
CA ASP A 156 5.33 -6.24 -0.99
C ASP A 156 6.65 -5.52 -0.75
N HIS A 157 6.74 -4.75 0.33
CA HIS A 157 7.82 -3.80 0.57
C HIS A 157 8.79 -4.29 1.63
N LYS A 158 10.00 -3.71 1.64
CA LYS A 158 10.98 -3.98 2.70
C LYS A 158 10.45 -3.41 4.03
N PRO A 159 10.49 -4.18 5.13
CA PRO A 159 10.20 -3.63 6.45
C PRO A 159 11.31 -2.64 6.88
N LEU A 160 11.03 -1.81 7.87
CA LEU A 160 11.92 -0.75 8.37
C LEU A 160 13.31 -1.29 8.74
N ARG A 161 13.38 -2.47 9.36
CA ARG A 161 14.66 -3.07 9.74
C ARG A 161 15.49 -3.47 8.53
N ALA A 162 14.87 -4.01 7.48
CA ALA A 162 15.58 -4.35 6.25
C ALA A 162 16.06 -3.08 5.54
N LEU A 163 15.22 -2.04 5.48
CA LEU A 163 15.56 -0.74 4.92
C LEU A 163 16.76 -0.11 5.63
N TRP A 164 16.79 -0.18 6.97
CA TRP A 164 17.93 0.25 7.78
C TRP A 164 19.22 -0.49 7.43
N GLU A 165 19.17 -1.81 7.37
CA GLU A 165 20.34 -2.65 7.06
C GLU A 165 20.89 -2.35 5.65
N ASP A 166 20.02 -2.04 4.68
CA ASP A 166 20.47 -1.62 3.34
C ASP A 166 21.19 -0.26 3.36
N ALA A 167 20.72 0.69 4.18
CA ALA A 167 21.25 2.05 4.24
C ALA A 167 22.59 2.16 5.00
N PHE A 168 22.75 1.38 6.09
CA PHE A 168 23.88 1.47 7.02
C PHE A 168 24.78 0.22 7.06
N GLY A 169 24.34 -0.91 6.52
CA GLY A 169 25.12 -2.15 6.46
C GLY A 169 26.28 -2.09 5.46
N ASN A 170 27.07 -3.17 5.37
CA ASN A 170 28.38 -3.13 4.70
C ASN A 170 28.33 -3.11 3.17
N GLU A 171 27.29 -3.65 2.51
CA GLU A 171 27.11 -3.58 1.05
C GLU A 171 25.64 -3.85 0.65
N SER A 172 25.04 -2.96 -0.15
CA SER A 172 23.71 -3.16 -0.74
C SER A 172 23.60 -2.36 -2.03
N VAL A 173 23.17 -3.01 -3.13
CA VAL A 173 22.88 -2.35 -4.41
C VAL A 173 21.75 -1.32 -4.30
N THR A 174 20.92 -1.43 -3.25
CA THR A 174 19.83 -0.49 -2.97
C THR A 174 20.16 0.56 -1.91
N ARG A 175 21.44 0.69 -1.50
CA ARG A 175 21.84 1.58 -0.40
C ARG A 175 21.39 3.03 -0.56
N GLU A 176 21.60 3.62 -1.74
CA GLU A 176 21.24 5.03 -1.96
C GLU A 176 19.72 5.25 -1.96
N GLN A 177 18.96 4.32 -2.54
CA GLN A 177 17.49 4.33 -2.45
C GLN A 177 17.04 4.20 -0.98
N ALA A 178 17.63 3.27 -0.23
CA ALA A 178 17.30 3.05 1.18
C ALA A 178 17.62 4.28 2.03
N ARG A 179 18.75 4.96 1.78
CA ARG A 179 19.07 6.24 2.42
C ARG A 179 18.07 7.34 2.05
N GLY A 180 17.66 7.42 0.80
CA GLY A 180 16.62 8.34 0.35
C GLY A 180 15.29 8.11 1.09
N ASP A 181 14.85 6.86 1.19
CA ASP A 181 13.63 6.50 1.91
C ASP A 181 13.76 6.79 3.41
N LEU A 182 14.89 6.46 4.04
CA LEU A 182 15.12 6.79 5.46
C LEU A 182 15.16 8.30 5.70
N ARG A 183 15.70 9.11 4.78
CA ARG A 183 15.65 10.57 4.91
C ARG A 183 14.21 11.07 4.96
N LYS A 184 13.36 10.57 4.07
CA LYS A 184 11.94 10.92 4.05
C LYS A 184 11.23 10.46 5.32
N LEU A 185 11.55 9.26 5.82
CA LEU A 185 11.00 8.76 7.08
C LEU A 185 11.49 9.56 8.30
N SER A 186 12.72 10.05 8.29
CA SER A 186 13.25 10.96 9.30
C SER A 186 12.53 12.31 9.27
N GLU A 187 12.30 12.88 8.09
CA GLU A 187 11.53 14.12 7.90
C GLU A 187 10.08 13.96 8.38
N PHE A 188 9.41 12.86 7.99
CA PHE A 188 8.09 12.50 8.48
C PHE A 188 8.06 12.42 10.01
N ALA A 189 9.06 11.78 10.61
CA ALA A 189 9.19 11.64 12.05
C ALA A 189 9.63 12.92 12.77
N GLY A 190 10.02 13.98 12.04
CA GLY A 190 10.53 15.22 12.62
C GLY A 190 11.90 15.06 13.30
N ILE A 191 12.71 14.10 12.85
CA ILE A 191 14.07 13.87 13.37
C ILE A 191 15.12 14.28 12.35
N ALA A 192 16.28 14.71 12.85
CA ALA A 192 17.44 15.00 12.00
C ALA A 192 17.95 13.75 11.29
N TRP A 193 18.74 13.96 10.23
CA TRP A 193 19.40 12.85 9.54
C TRP A 193 20.32 12.08 10.50
N LEU A 194 20.30 10.76 10.36
CA LEU A 194 20.91 9.82 11.27
C LEU A 194 22.44 9.75 11.07
N PRO A 195 23.24 9.84 12.15
CA PRO A 195 24.68 9.63 12.07
C PRO A 195 25.03 8.17 11.81
N LYS A 196 26.31 7.89 11.49
CA LYS A 196 26.78 6.54 11.13
C LYS A 196 26.67 5.53 12.28
N ASP A 197 26.78 6.00 13.52
CA ASP A 197 26.70 5.24 14.77
C ASP A 197 25.29 5.27 15.39
N ALA A 198 24.29 5.74 14.64
CA ALA A 198 22.90 5.74 15.09
C ALA A 198 22.43 4.32 15.45
N ASP A 199 21.64 4.22 16.51
CA ASP A 199 20.97 3.00 16.93
C ASP A 199 19.58 2.90 16.29
N PHE A 200 19.29 1.76 15.66
CA PHE A 200 18.01 1.54 14.98
C PHE A 200 16.81 1.75 15.92
N ASP A 201 16.88 1.26 17.16
CA ASP A 201 15.74 1.26 18.07
C ASP A 201 15.51 2.63 18.71
N ARG A 202 16.59 3.25 19.20
CA ARG A 202 16.56 4.54 19.90
C ARG A 202 16.40 5.71 18.94
N ASP A 203 17.21 5.77 17.89
CA ASP A 203 17.37 6.99 17.09
C ASP A 203 16.41 7.05 15.91
N PHE A 204 15.83 5.92 15.48
CA PHE A 204 14.94 5.87 14.32
C PHE A 204 13.60 5.18 14.56
N TYR A 205 13.59 3.92 15.01
CA TYR A 205 12.38 3.12 15.14
C TYR A 205 11.37 3.76 16.09
N SER A 206 11.81 4.17 17.29
CA SER A 206 10.91 4.74 18.29
C SER A 206 10.31 6.08 17.81
N PRO A 207 11.10 7.06 17.31
CA PRO A 207 10.53 8.28 16.72
C PRO A 207 9.62 8.03 15.51
N ALA A 208 10.00 7.12 14.61
CA ALA A 208 9.19 6.77 13.45
C ALA A 208 7.84 6.21 13.91
N VAL A 209 7.84 5.12 14.66
CA VAL A 209 6.60 4.49 15.17
C VAL A 209 5.71 5.48 15.92
N HIS A 210 6.30 6.37 16.73
CA HIS A 210 5.56 7.44 17.37
C HIS A 210 4.87 8.37 16.36
N ALA A 211 5.61 8.86 15.36
CA ALA A 211 5.06 9.72 14.32
C ALA A 211 3.96 9.04 13.48
N LEU A 212 4.06 7.73 13.22
CA LEU A 212 2.98 6.98 12.57
C LEU A 212 1.69 7.04 13.40
N PHE A 213 1.81 6.86 14.71
CA PHE A 213 0.67 6.93 15.63
C PHE A 213 0.19 8.35 15.89
N GLN A 214 1.02 9.38 15.76
CA GLN A 214 0.58 10.77 15.83
C GLN A 214 -0.12 11.27 14.55
N SER A 215 -0.18 10.46 13.49
CA SER A 215 -0.88 10.87 12.27
C SER A 215 -2.38 11.07 12.49
N GLU A 216 -3.02 11.86 11.63
CA GLU A 216 -4.48 12.05 11.62
C GLU A 216 -5.24 10.90 10.94
N ALA A 217 -4.53 9.97 10.28
CA ALA A 217 -5.12 8.84 9.56
C ALA A 217 -6.12 8.05 10.44
N TRP A 218 -7.22 7.58 9.83
CA TRP A 218 -8.23 6.77 10.51
C TRP A 218 -7.61 5.56 11.18
N ILE A 219 -6.77 4.82 10.45
CA ILE A 219 -6.08 3.62 10.94
C ILE A 219 -4.57 3.79 10.71
N ALA A 220 -3.78 3.58 11.76
CA ALA A 220 -2.34 3.39 11.66
C ALA A 220 -2.01 1.91 11.87
N ILE A 221 -1.29 1.30 10.93
CA ILE A 221 -0.96 -0.13 10.94
C ILE A 221 0.54 -0.30 11.08
N LEU A 222 0.97 -1.09 12.07
CA LEU A 222 2.29 -1.69 12.09
C LEU A 222 2.20 -3.13 11.60
N MET A 223 2.92 -3.44 10.53
CA MET A 223 3.06 -4.83 10.10
C MET A 223 3.81 -5.65 11.15
N ILE A 224 3.54 -6.95 11.22
CA ILE A 224 4.21 -7.84 12.19
C ILE A 224 5.74 -7.84 12.05
N THR A 225 6.25 -7.57 10.85
CA THR A 225 7.69 -7.39 10.60
C THR A 225 8.22 -6.16 11.32
N ASP A 226 7.57 -5.01 11.21
CA ASP A 226 8.00 -3.78 11.88
C ASP A 226 7.71 -3.83 13.39
N LEU A 227 6.58 -4.42 13.79
CA LEU A 227 6.24 -4.65 15.20
C LEU A 227 7.31 -5.47 15.93
N LEU A 228 7.93 -6.42 15.23
CA LEU A 228 8.98 -7.29 15.76
C LEU A 228 10.40 -6.93 15.30
N ALA A 229 10.58 -5.77 14.64
CA ALA A 229 11.85 -5.32 14.06
C ALA A 229 12.56 -6.39 13.20
N ARG A 230 11.80 -7.10 12.37
CA ARG A 230 12.27 -8.17 11.49
C ARG A 230 12.59 -7.65 10.10
N LYS A 231 13.52 -8.33 9.43
CA LYS A 231 13.93 -8.06 8.04
C LYS A 231 13.25 -8.95 7.00
N ASP A 232 12.31 -9.80 7.43
CA ASP A 232 11.69 -10.76 6.54
C ASP A 232 10.82 -10.05 5.50
N ARG A 233 10.94 -10.46 4.24
CA ARG A 233 9.98 -10.14 3.18
C ARG A 233 9.10 -11.33 2.92
N PHE A 234 7.79 -11.09 2.79
CA PHE A 234 6.80 -12.11 2.44
C PHE A 234 6.59 -12.21 0.94
N ASN A 235 6.74 -11.09 0.23
CA ASN A 235 6.63 -11.02 -1.21
C ASN A 235 7.70 -10.09 -1.80
N VAL A 236 8.19 -10.44 -2.99
CA VAL A 236 8.98 -9.57 -3.86
C VAL A 236 8.20 -9.41 -5.16
N PRO A 237 7.62 -8.23 -5.44
CA PRO A 237 6.88 -8.00 -6.67
C PRO A 237 7.71 -8.27 -7.92
N GLY A 238 7.04 -8.73 -8.98
CA GLY A 238 7.68 -9.00 -10.28
C GLY A 238 8.52 -10.27 -10.35
N THR A 239 8.58 -11.07 -9.28
CA THR A 239 9.27 -12.37 -9.29
C THR A 239 8.30 -13.53 -9.07
N ALA A 240 8.41 -14.55 -9.91
CA ALA A 240 7.78 -15.84 -9.67
C ALA A 240 8.81 -16.74 -8.96
N ALA A 241 8.90 -16.61 -7.64
CA ALA A 241 9.84 -17.37 -6.82
C ALA A 241 9.10 -18.15 -5.72
N ASP A 242 9.51 -19.39 -5.45
CA ASP A 242 8.94 -20.25 -4.40
C ASP A 242 9.11 -19.66 -2.97
N SER A 243 9.98 -18.67 -2.84
CA SER A 243 10.19 -17.90 -1.61
C SER A 243 9.07 -16.89 -1.33
N ASN A 244 8.29 -16.48 -2.34
CA ASN A 244 7.12 -15.63 -2.13
C ASN A 244 6.02 -16.44 -1.43
N TRP A 245 5.36 -15.82 -0.46
CA TRP A 245 4.22 -16.35 0.30
C TRP A 245 4.46 -17.63 1.11
N SER A 246 5.69 -18.14 1.16
CA SER A 246 6.04 -19.35 1.91
C SER A 246 6.65 -19.06 3.29
N ARG A 247 7.05 -17.81 3.54
CA ARG A 247 7.77 -17.44 4.77
C ARG A 247 6.88 -17.43 6.00
N ARG A 248 7.31 -18.14 7.05
CA ARG A 248 6.62 -18.24 8.35
C ARG A 248 7.40 -17.52 9.46
N LEU A 249 6.66 -17.06 10.47
CA LEU A 249 7.27 -16.58 11.70
C LEU A 249 7.96 -17.75 12.43
N GLN A 250 9.15 -17.48 12.96
CA GLN A 250 9.98 -18.50 13.62
C GLN A 250 9.46 -18.94 14.99
N MET A 251 8.43 -18.28 15.51
CA MET A 251 7.86 -18.52 16.83
C MET A 251 6.36 -18.63 16.75
N THR A 252 5.79 -19.56 17.51
CA THR A 252 4.35 -19.64 17.74
C THR A 252 3.88 -18.43 18.55
N VAL A 253 2.58 -18.10 18.47
CA VAL A 253 1.98 -17.03 19.27
C VAL A 253 2.23 -17.24 20.77
N ALA A 254 2.13 -18.49 21.26
CA ALA A 254 2.42 -18.82 22.65
C ALA A 254 3.86 -18.47 23.05
N ARG A 255 4.85 -18.79 22.20
CA ARG A 255 6.26 -18.45 22.44
C ARG A 255 6.52 -16.94 22.34
N LEU A 256 5.86 -16.24 21.41
CA LEU A 256 5.93 -14.78 21.32
C LEU A 256 5.43 -14.13 22.61
N ARG A 257 4.34 -14.65 23.20
CA ARG A 257 3.78 -14.14 24.47
C ARG A 257 4.69 -14.36 25.67
N THR A 258 5.57 -15.36 25.68
CA THR A 258 6.49 -15.62 26.81
C THR A 258 7.87 -14.98 26.63
N SER A 259 8.27 -14.64 25.40
CA SER A 259 9.58 -14.03 25.10
C SER A 259 9.78 -12.68 25.79
N ARG A 260 10.88 -12.55 26.56
CA ARG A 260 11.26 -11.31 27.25
C ARG A 260 11.46 -10.15 26.28
N ALA A 261 12.17 -10.39 25.18
CA ALA A 261 12.45 -9.38 24.16
C ALA A 261 11.17 -8.88 23.48
N VAL A 262 10.26 -9.79 23.12
CA VAL A 262 8.96 -9.44 22.52
C VAL A 262 8.11 -8.67 23.52
N LYS A 263 8.06 -9.09 24.80
CA LYS A 263 7.35 -8.34 25.85
C LYS A 263 7.89 -6.92 26.01
N GLN A 264 9.21 -6.73 26.01
CA GLN A 264 9.82 -5.40 26.08
C GLN A 264 9.44 -4.55 24.87
N ARG A 265 9.47 -5.11 23.66
CA ARG A 265 9.00 -4.45 22.44
C ARG A 265 7.53 -4.04 22.50
N MET A 266 6.66 -4.94 22.96
CA MET A 266 5.22 -4.64 23.10
C MET A 266 4.97 -3.55 24.14
N LYS A 267 5.76 -3.51 25.23
CA LYS A 267 5.70 -2.41 26.21
C LYS A 267 6.10 -1.07 25.60
N LEU A 268 7.17 -1.05 24.81
CA LEU A 268 7.60 0.15 24.08
C LEU A 268 6.48 0.62 23.13
N VAL A 269 5.99 -0.25 22.25
CA VAL A 269 4.95 0.10 21.27
C VAL A 269 3.68 0.56 21.96
N ARG A 270 3.24 -0.12 23.04
CA ARG A 270 2.10 0.32 23.85
C ARG A 270 2.30 1.75 24.39
N LYS A 271 3.46 2.05 24.98
CA LYS A 271 3.78 3.40 25.47
C LYS A 271 3.69 4.45 24.36
N LEU A 272 4.16 4.12 23.15
CA LEU A 272 4.08 5.03 22.00
C LEU A 272 2.64 5.26 21.54
N ILE A 273 1.79 4.23 21.58
CA ILE A 273 0.37 4.38 21.25
C ILE A 273 -0.35 5.22 22.31
N GLU A 274 -0.12 4.95 23.59
CA GLU A 274 -0.69 5.72 24.71
C GLU A 274 -0.28 7.21 24.64
N ALA A 275 0.98 7.49 24.29
CA ALA A 275 1.46 8.87 24.09
C ALA A 275 0.79 9.60 22.91
N SER A 276 0.23 8.87 21.95
CA SER A 276 -0.44 9.42 20.76
C SER A 276 -1.96 9.63 20.93
N SER A 277 -2.54 9.27 22.07
CA SER A 277 -4.01 9.31 22.30
C SER A 277 -4.84 8.46 21.33
N ARG A 278 -4.24 7.45 20.67
CA ARG A 278 -4.95 6.49 19.80
C ARG A 278 -5.58 5.31 20.55
N LEU A 279 -5.21 5.11 21.82
CA LEU A 279 -5.79 4.13 22.76
C LEU A 279 -6.14 4.81 24.07
#